data_AF-A0A401PRA6-F1
#
_entry.id   AF-A0A401PRA6-F1
#
_cell.length_a   1.000
_cell.length_b   1.000
_cell.length_c   1.000
_cell.angle_alpha   90.00
_cell.angle_beta   90.00
_cell.angle_gamma   90.00
#
_symmetry.space_group_name_H-M   'P 1'
#
loop_
_entity.id
_entity.type
_entity.pdbx_description
1 polymer ?
#
loop_
_entity_poly.entity_id
_entity_poly.type
_entity_poly.pdbx_seq_one_letter_code
_entity_poly.pdbx_strand_id
1 'polypeptide(L)'
;MRSLILLLGCLVTESTLTDPCGNYTVLEQPWRSTDCKDTDCSGQWMCDTRLGKAWYRLKSSGGWKIPEHVVPKRRCSTDFTIWLNGSHPTVGQGEVTKTVCFHGKTDCSYTLEINIKNCTDYIVYELKPPPHCQSAYCTDPETADALGLNDHSTQQSTDPDSLSPTPSPKTDTQYKMINVEVHSKMKVDDETAKGIVLKRLQQMTDEQCPGKSIDLNQVDVQCSDVDP
;
A
#
# COMPACT_ATOMS: atom_id res chain seq x y z
N MET A 1 61.78 -27.54 -5.42
CA MET A 1 60.67 -27.43 -6.38
C MET A 1 59.35 -27.42 -5.61
N ARG A 2 58.61 -26.31 -5.73
CA ARG A 2 57.16 -26.12 -5.49
C ARG A 2 56.59 -26.58 -4.13
N SER A 3 56.62 -25.68 -3.15
CA SER A 3 55.60 -25.67 -2.09
C SER A 3 54.29 -25.14 -2.68
N LEU A 4 53.24 -25.97 -2.62
CA LEU A 4 51.88 -25.61 -2.99
C LEU A 4 51.18 -25.08 -1.73
N ILE A 5 50.99 -23.76 -1.64
CA ILE A 5 50.18 -23.15 -0.58
C ILE A 5 48.72 -23.24 -1.04
N LEU A 6 47.97 -24.20 -0.48
CA LEU A 6 46.52 -24.21 -0.58
C LEU A 6 45.98 -23.13 0.37
N LEU A 7 45.73 -21.93 -0.17
CA LEU A 7 44.90 -20.94 0.49
C LEU A 7 43.46 -21.46 0.47
N LEU A 8 43.04 -22.10 1.56
CA LEU A 8 41.63 -22.30 1.86
C LEU A 8 41.03 -20.91 2.09
N GLY A 9 40.47 -20.32 1.04
CA GLY A 9 39.66 -19.13 1.13
C GLY A 9 38.41 -19.44 1.97
N CYS A 10 38.22 -18.68 3.04
CA CYS A 10 36.94 -18.68 3.75
C CYS A 10 35.92 -18.06 2.79
N LEU A 11 35.02 -18.88 2.22
CA LEU A 11 33.83 -18.37 1.55
C LEU A 11 32.93 -17.82 2.65
N VAL A 12 33.05 -16.52 2.92
CA VAL A 12 31.99 -15.77 3.59
C VAL A 12 30.84 -15.73 2.59
N THR A 13 29.94 -16.70 2.68
CA THR A 13 28.63 -16.56 2.05
C THR A 13 27.88 -15.54 2.90
N GLU A 14 28.05 -14.27 2.54
CA GLU A 14 27.14 -13.23 2.99
C GLU A 14 25.77 -13.68 2.49
N SER A 15 24.92 -14.16 3.40
CA SER A 15 23.49 -14.22 3.09
C SER A 15 23.17 -12.83 2.61
N THR A 16 22.85 -12.64 1.34
CA THR A 16 22.46 -11.33 0.82
C THR A 16 21.14 -10.99 1.50
N LEU A 17 21.21 -10.45 2.71
CA LEU A 17 20.12 -9.78 3.38
C LEU A 17 19.74 -8.69 2.40
N THR A 18 18.70 -8.95 1.64
CA THR A 18 18.37 -8.11 0.50
C THR A 18 18.06 -6.74 1.05
N ASP A 19 18.82 -5.73 0.63
CA ASP A 19 18.63 -4.37 1.12
C ASP A 19 17.15 -4.01 0.93
N PRO A 20 16.40 -3.69 2.00
CA PRO A 20 14.97 -3.41 1.88
C PRO A 20 14.70 -2.14 1.07
N CYS A 21 15.72 -1.32 0.78
CA CYS A 21 15.61 -0.25 -0.20
C CYS A 21 15.46 -0.74 -1.63
N GLY A 22 15.88 -1.97 -1.97
CA GLY A 22 15.72 -2.59 -3.29
C GLY A 22 14.63 -3.66 -3.36
N ASN A 23 14.09 -4.09 -2.22
CA ASN A 23 13.10 -5.17 -2.15
C ASN A 23 12.01 -4.86 -1.11
N TYR A 24 10.88 -4.34 -1.58
CA TYR A 24 9.73 -3.95 -0.77
C TYR A 24 8.43 -3.99 -1.59
N THR A 25 7.30 -4.01 -0.89
CA THR A 25 5.95 -3.88 -1.49
C THR A 25 5.44 -2.46 -1.38
N VAL A 26 4.85 -1.90 -2.44
CA VAL A 26 4.25 -0.56 -2.38
C VAL A 26 2.81 -0.63 -1.84
N LEU A 27 2.49 0.22 -0.88
CA LEU A 27 1.13 0.46 -0.39
C LEU A 27 0.59 1.78 -0.97
N GLU A 28 -0.19 1.67 -2.04
CA GLU A 28 -0.85 2.81 -2.71
C GLU A 28 -2.32 2.92 -2.27
N GLN A 29 -2.53 3.32 -1.02
CA GLN A 29 -3.83 3.29 -0.35
C GLN A 29 -4.17 4.67 0.24
N PRO A 30 -4.80 5.57 -0.54
CA PRO A 30 -5.07 6.95 -0.11
C PRO A 30 -5.91 7.07 1.16
N TRP A 31 -6.75 6.06 1.44
CA TRP A 31 -7.54 5.99 2.67
C TRP A 31 -6.70 5.96 3.95
N ARG A 32 -5.39 5.72 3.86
CA ARG A 32 -4.46 5.81 4.98
C ARG A 32 -4.19 7.24 5.46
N SER A 33 -4.61 8.27 4.72
CA SER A 33 -4.41 9.65 5.12
C SER A 33 -5.04 9.97 6.48
N THR A 34 -4.35 10.75 7.32
CA THR A 34 -4.95 11.30 8.54
C THR A 34 -6.10 12.27 8.26
N ASP A 35 -6.22 12.81 7.04
CA ASP A 35 -7.37 13.65 6.64
C ASP A 35 -8.65 12.85 6.49
N CYS A 36 -8.54 11.55 6.22
CA CYS A 36 -9.68 10.65 6.08
C CYS A 36 -10.36 10.46 7.43
N LYS A 37 -11.46 11.19 7.64
CA LYS A 37 -12.30 11.05 8.83
C LYS A 37 -13.22 9.83 8.68
N ASP A 38 -13.39 9.08 9.76
CA ASP A 38 -14.27 7.93 9.84
C ASP A 38 -14.04 6.97 8.66
N THR A 39 -14.93 6.93 7.67
CA THR A 39 -14.80 6.09 6.47
C THR A 39 -14.83 6.88 5.17
N ASP A 40 -14.68 8.20 5.22
CA ASP A 40 -14.96 9.12 4.10
C ASP A 40 -14.13 8.81 2.84
N CYS A 41 -12.91 8.29 3.01
CA CYS A 41 -12.02 7.95 1.90
C CYS A 41 -12.10 6.50 1.40
N SER A 42 -12.78 5.61 2.13
CA SER A 42 -12.79 4.16 1.83
C SER A 42 -14.20 3.58 1.70
N GLY A 43 -15.23 4.28 2.18
CA GLY A 43 -16.61 3.80 2.29
C GLY A 43 -16.83 2.72 3.36
N GLN A 44 -15.78 2.28 4.05
CA GLN A 44 -15.83 1.25 5.09
C GLN A 44 -14.62 1.33 6.03
N TRP A 45 -14.73 0.72 7.21
CA TRP A 45 -13.60 0.58 8.12
C TRP A 45 -12.55 -0.39 7.57
N MET A 46 -11.30 0.06 7.53
CA MET A 46 -10.14 -0.67 7.06
C MET A 46 -9.34 -1.23 8.24
N CYS A 47 -8.58 -2.29 8.00
CA CYS A 47 -7.66 -2.84 8.99
C CYS A 47 -6.48 -3.57 8.37
N ASP A 48 -5.34 -3.53 9.05
CA ASP A 48 -4.07 -4.07 8.58
C ASP A 48 -3.77 -5.49 9.12
N THR A 49 -4.75 -6.16 9.74
CA THR A 49 -4.56 -7.53 10.27
C THR A 49 -4.20 -8.56 9.21
N ARG A 50 -4.46 -8.25 7.94
CA ARG A 50 -4.09 -9.08 6.78
C ARG A 50 -2.74 -8.71 6.17
N LEU A 51 -2.03 -7.69 6.69
CA LEU A 51 -0.66 -7.42 6.27
C LEU A 51 0.24 -8.58 6.70
N GLY A 52 1.06 -9.08 5.78
CA GLY A 52 2.18 -9.94 6.15
C GLY A 52 3.28 -9.14 6.82
N LYS A 53 4.09 -9.78 7.68
CA LYS A 53 5.35 -9.16 8.12
C LYS A 53 6.29 -9.08 6.92
N ALA A 54 6.54 -7.87 6.42
CA ALA A 54 7.37 -7.63 5.24
C ALA A 54 7.79 -6.16 5.16
N TRP A 55 8.69 -5.84 4.23
CA TRP A 55 9.08 -4.47 3.91
C TRP A 55 8.07 -3.81 2.99
N TYR A 56 7.60 -2.62 3.39
CA TYR A 56 6.64 -1.82 2.63
C TYR A 56 7.14 -0.41 2.42
N ARG A 57 6.78 0.18 1.27
CA ARG A 57 6.88 1.61 1.00
C ARG A 57 5.46 2.17 0.90
N LEU A 58 5.14 3.13 1.76
CA LEU A 58 3.90 3.90 1.65
C LEU A 58 4.08 4.92 0.52
N LYS A 59 3.14 4.98 -0.42
CA LYS A 59 3.20 5.93 -1.53
C LYS A 59 1.80 6.15 -2.08
N SER A 60 1.10 7.18 -1.62
CA SER A 60 -0.24 7.51 -2.12
C SER A 60 -0.49 9.01 -2.05
N SER A 61 -1.61 9.47 -2.63
CA SER A 61 -2.13 10.82 -2.39
C SER A 61 -2.55 11.04 -0.93
N GLY A 62 -2.62 9.99 -0.11
CA GLY A 62 -2.84 10.13 1.34
C GLY A 62 -1.57 10.34 2.15
N GLY A 63 -0.41 10.41 1.51
CA GLY A 63 0.91 10.51 2.15
C GLY A 63 1.81 9.30 1.89
N TRP A 64 3.08 9.45 2.28
CA TRP A 64 4.12 8.42 2.14
C TRP A 64 4.95 8.17 3.43
N LYS A 65 4.67 8.89 4.52
CA LYS A 65 5.23 8.60 5.86
C LYS A 65 4.15 8.29 6.87
N ILE A 66 4.45 7.42 7.84
CA ILE A 66 3.64 7.26 9.04
C ILE A 66 3.77 8.54 9.90
N PRO A 67 2.70 9.15 10.45
CA PRO A 67 2.83 10.35 11.28
C PRO A 67 3.72 10.15 12.51
N GLU A 68 4.57 11.13 12.84
CA GLU A 68 5.47 11.12 14.01
C GLU A 68 4.81 11.64 15.31
N HIS A 69 3.52 11.96 15.23
CA HIS A 69 2.72 12.52 16.32
C HIS A 69 1.42 11.74 16.49
N VAL A 70 0.76 11.96 17.63
CA VAL A 70 -0.50 11.29 17.96
C VAL A 70 -1.55 11.63 16.90
N VAL A 71 -2.06 10.59 16.23
CA VAL A 71 -3.20 10.71 15.33
C VAL A 71 -4.49 10.45 16.12
N PRO A 72 -5.52 11.31 16.08
CA PRO A 72 -6.80 11.04 16.71
C PRO A 72 -7.42 9.74 16.21
N LYS A 73 -8.24 9.07 17.04
CA LYS A 73 -9.06 7.93 16.60
C LYS A 73 -9.95 8.29 15.41
N ARG A 74 -10.40 7.27 14.69
CA ARG A 74 -11.30 7.41 13.54
C ARG A 74 -10.73 8.30 12.44
N ARG A 75 -9.45 8.13 12.21
CA ARG A 75 -8.71 8.67 11.06
C ARG A 75 -8.16 7.53 10.23
N CYS A 76 -7.69 7.84 9.02
CA CYS A 76 -7.10 6.87 8.12
C CYS A 76 -7.97 5.62 7.89
N SER A 77 -9.28 5.84 7.85
CA SER A 77 -10.30 4.81 7.68
C SER A 77 -10.29 3.69 8.73
N THR A 78 -9.81 3.93 9.95
CA THR A 78 -9.71 2.93 11.03
C THR A 78 -10.13 3.50 12.38
N ASP A 79 -10.60 2.66 13.33
CA ASP A 79 -10.99 3.14 14.66
C ASP A 79 -9.76 3.41 15.54
N PHE A 80 -8.81 2.48 15.55
CA PHE A 80 -7.52 2.58 16.26
C PHE A 80 -6.40 2.96 15.29
N THR A 81 -5.92 4.19 15.38
CA THR A 81 -4.86 4.68 14.50
C THR A 81 -3.50 4.21 14.99
N ILE A 82 -2.61 3.85 14.06
CA ILE A 82 -1.22 3.49 14.36
C ILE A 82 -0.31 4.59 13.83
N TRP A 83 0.49 5.18 14.73
CA TRP A 83 1.40 6.29 14.47
C TRP A 83 2.80 6.00 15.03
N LEU A 84 3.83 6.69 14.55
CA LEU A 84 5.22 6.46 14.94
C LEU A 84 5.59 7.26 16.19
N ASN A 85 6.05 6.58 17.25
CA ASN A 85 6.49 7.24 18.47
C ASN A 85 7.93 7.74 18.32
N GLY A 86 8.07 9.01 17.93
CA GLY A 86 9.34 9.68 17.68
C GLY A 86 9.65 9.81 16.20
N SER A 87 10.87 10.24 15.89
CA SER A 87 11.24 10.60 14.52
C SER A 87 11.64 9.40 13.67
N HIS A 88 11.41 9.50 12.36
CA HIS A 88 12.00 8.62 11.36
C HIS A 88 13.54 8.69 11.38
N PRO A 89 14.23 7.63 10.92
CA PRO A 89 15.68 7.68 10.76
C PRO A 89 16.12 8.65 9.66
N THR A 90 17.29 9.23 9.85
CA THR A 90 18.09 9.83 8.78
C THR A 90 18.79 8.74 7.96
N VAL A 91 19.24 9.07 6.75
CA VAL A 91 19.93 8.12 5.85
C VAL A 91 21.14 7.44 6.52
N GLY A 92 21.93 8.20 7.29
CA GLY A 92 23.14 7.69 7.95
C GLY A 92 22.89 6.73 9.11
N GLN A 93 21.65 6.61 9.60
CA GLN A 93 21.31 5.71 10.71
C GLN A 93 21.04 4.27 10.25
N GLY A 94 20.90 4.02 8.95
CA GLY A 94 20.64 2.68 8.42
C GLY A 94 19.26 2.14 8.81
N GLU A 95 19.17 0.82 9.00
CA GLU A 95 17.98 0.16 9.53
C GLU A 95 17.90 0.34 11.05
N VAL A 96 16.79 0.89 11.54
CA VAL A 96 16.55 1.10 12.97
C VAL A 96 15.23 0.47 13.40
N THR A 97 15.18 -0.09 14.60
CA THR A 97 13.93 -0.50 15.23
C THR A 97 13.29 0.70 15.94
N LYS A 98 12.00 0.90 15.71
CA LYS A 98 11.19 1.99 16.28
C LYS A 98 9.86 1.46 16.80
N THR A 99 9.30 2.17 17.76
CA THR A 99 8.00 1.85 18.35
C THR A 99 6.90 2.62 17.64
N VAL A 100 5.86 1.93 17.20
CA VAL A 100 4.57 2.53 16.83
C VAL A 100 3.58 2.42 17.98
N CYS A 101 2.71 3.40 18.08
CA CYS A 101 1.69 3.54 19.10
C CYS A 101 0.30 3.44 18.49
N PHE A 102 -0.61 2.79 19.22
CA PHE A 102 -2.01 2.66 18.88
C PHE A 102 -2.82 3.65 19.70
N HIS A 103 -3.53 4.56 19.05
CA HIS A 103 -4.47 5.43 19.75
C HIS A 103 -5.75 4.65 20.07
N GLY A 104 -6.03 4.44 21.36
CA GLY A 104 -7.23 3.73 21.83
C GLY A 104 -7.92 4.43 23.00
N LYS A 105 -7.71 3.91 24.22
CA LYS A 105 -8.21 4.54 25.45
C LYS A 105 -7.34 5.74 25.88
N THR A 106 -6.05 5.63 25.59
CA THR A 106 -5.01 6.65 25.70
C THR A 106 -4.38 6.84 24.32
N ASP A 107 -3.60 7.90 24.17
CA ASP A 107 -2.89 8.24 22.91
C ASP A 107 -1.91 7.14 22.45
N CYS A 108 -1.45 6.28 23.37
CA CYS A 108 -0.63 5.10 23.10
C CYS A 108 -1.06 3.95 24.03
N SER A 109 -2.19 3.32 23.72
CA SER A 109 -2.75 2.22 24.53
C SER A 109 -2.07 0.88 24.31
N TYR A 110 -1.46 0.72 23.14
CA TYR A 110 -0.72 -0.46 22.75
C TYR A 110 0.47 -0.04 21.88
N THR A 111 1.53 -0.83 21.90
CA THR A 111 2.77 -0.56 21.17
C THR A 111 3.20 -1.77 20.37
N LEU A 112 3.84 -1.52 19.25
CA LEU A 112 4.46 -2.54 18.41
C LEU A 112 5.80 -2.03 17.90
N GLU A 113 6.82 -2.89 17.85
CA GLU A 113 8.10 -2.54 17.24
C GLU A 113 8.10 -2.89 15.76
N ILE A 114 8.59 -1.97 14.94
CA ILE A 114 8.83 -2.16 13.49
C ILE A 114 10.25 -1.74 13.14
N ASN A 115 10.80 -2.29 12.07
CA ASN A 115 12.06 -1.80 11.52
C ASN A 115 11.78 -0.74 10.45
N ILE A 116 12.63 0.28 10.38
CA ILE A 116 12.49 1.40 9.47
C ILE A 116 13.86 1.70 8.87
N LYS A 117 13.92 1.92 7.55
CA LYS A 117 15.13 2.36 6.86
C LYS A 117 14.81 3.53 5.94
N ASN A 118 15.65 4.57 6.02
CA ASN A 118 15.59 5.70 5.11
C ASN A 118 16.50 5.42 3.90
N CYS A 119 15.89 5.33 2.72
CA CYS A 119 16.52 4.97 1.46
C CYS A 119 16.94 6.20 0.62
N THR A 120 17.19 7.32 1.28
CA THR A 120 17.47 8.64 0.67
C THR A 120 16.19 9.36 0.22
N ASP A 121 15.47 8.79 -0.76
CA ASP A 121 14.32 9.46 -1.39
C ASP A 121 12.97 9.01 -0.82
N TYR A 122 12.96 7.91 -0.09
CA TYR A 122 11.76 7.32 0.53
C TYR A 122 12.14 6.53 1.76
N ILE A 123 11.13 6.15 2.53
CA ILE A 123 11.28 5.33 3.72
C ILE A 123 10.57 4.00 3.48
N VAL A 124 11.24 2.93 3.89
CA VAL A 124 10.66 1.58 3.93
C VAL A 124 10.47 1.15 5.38
N TYR A 125 9.38 0.43 5.61
CA TYR A 125 8.93 0.00 6.93
C TYR A 125 8.73 -1.52 6.91
N GLU A 126 9.36 -2.25 7.82
CA GLU A 126 9.03 -3.65 8.07
C GLU A 126 7.76 -3.69 8.95
N LEU A 127 6.60 -3.54 8.31
CA LEU A 127 5.32 -3.53 9.01
C LEU A 127 4.94 -4.94 9.46
N LYS A 128 4.14 -5.02 10.53
CA LYS A 128 3.61 -6.28 11.06
C LYS A 128 2.09 -6.17 11.18
N PRO A 129 1.35 -7.28 11.05
CA PRO A 129 -0.09 -7.26 11.26
C PRO A 129 -0.41 -6.80 12.69
N PRO A 130 -1.28 -5.78 12.87
CA PRO A 130 -1.84 -5.45 14.16
C PRO A 130 -2.65 -6.62 14.76
N PRO A 131 -2.76 -6.73 16.10
CA PRO A 131 -3.46 -7.85 16.74
C PRO A 131 -4.99 -7.80 16.61
N HIS A 132 -5.56 -6.63 16.28
CA HIS A 132 -7.01 -6.42 16.22
C HIS A 132 -7.41 -5.75 14.91
N CYS A 133 -8.49 -6.25 14.28
CA CYS A 133 -9.09 -5.53 13.16
C CYS A 133 -9.71 -4.23 13.69
N GLN A 134 -9.88 -3.23 12.80
CA GLN A 134 -10.05 -1.81 13.12
C GLN A 134 -8.78 -1.10 13.62
N SER A 135 -7.59 -1.66 13.36
CA SER A 135 -6.32 -0.93 13.49
C SER A 135 -5.58 -0.86 12.15
N ALA A 136 -5.04 0.31 11.81
CA ALA A 136 -4.26 0.51 10.58
C ALA A 136 -3.17 1.57 10.74
N TYR A 137 -2.08 1.40 9.99
CA TYR A 137 -1.01 2.39 9.87
C TYR A 137 -1.50 3.59 9.05
N CYS A 138 -1.55 4.76 9.68
CA CYS A 138 -1.90 5.99 9.00
C CYS A 138 -0.71 6.55 8.19
N THR A 139 -1.00 7.49 7.29
CA THR A 139 -0.04 8.28 6.54
C THR A 139 -0.30 9.77 6.72
N ASP A 140 0.79 10.55 6.75
CA ASP A 140 0.77 12.00 6.86
C ASP A 140 0.54 12.65 5.48
N PRO A 141 -0.60 13.32 5.24
CA PRO A 141 -0.97 13.89 3.95
C PRO A 141 -0.05 15.01 3.47
N GLU A 142 0.58 15.77 4.38
CA GLU A 142 1.51 16.86 4.02
C GLU A 142 2.70 16.32 3.21
N THR A 143 3.00 15.04 3.38
CA THR A 143 4.07 14.38 2.65
C THR A 143 3.68 14.13 1.18
N ALA A 144 2.40 13.95 0.84
CA ALA A 144 1.97 13.76 -0.54
C ALA A 144 2.05 15.04 -1.38
N ASP A 145 1.80 16.22 -0.78
CA ASP A 145 1.98 17.53 -1.41
C ASP A 145 3.43 17.72 -1.87
N ALA A 146 4.38 17.31 -1.03
CA ALA A 146 5.81 17.41 -1.34
C ALA A 146 6.25 16.56 -2.55
N LEU A 147 5.46 15.56 -2.95
CA LEU A 147 5.70 14.73 -4.14
C LEU A 147 4.78 15.09 -5.31
N GLY A 148 3.93 16.12 -5.20
CA GLY A 148 2.93 16.46 -6.21
C GLY A 148 1.93 15.33 -6.47
N LEU A 149 1.68 14.47 -5.49
CA LEU A 149 0.73 13.35 -5.59
C LEU A 149 -0.71 13.78 -5.25
N ASN A 150 -0.88 15.01 -4.78
CA ASN A 150 -2.17 15.64 -4.51
C ASN A 150 -2.54 16.53 -5.70
N ASP A 151 -3.23 15.97 -6.69
CA ASP A 151 -3.95 16.81 -7.65
C ASP A 151 -5.20 17.35 -6.96
N HIS A 152 -5.01 18.40 -6.16
CA HIS A 152 -6.08 19.17 -5.54
C HIS A 152 -6.38 20.43 -6.37
N SER A 153 -6.57 20.28 -7.68
CA SER A 153 -7.13 21.32 -8.55
C SER A 153 -8.65 21.42 -8.38
N THR A 154 -9.13 22.03 -7.29
CA THR A 154 -10.47 22.67 -7.13
C THR A 154 -10.55 23.21 -5.69
N GLN A 155 -10.83 24.47 -5.36
CA GLN A 155 -11.29 25.66 -6.08
C GLN A 155 -10.78 26.90 -5.34
N GLN A 156 -10.27 27.91 -6.05
CA GLN A 156 -10.50 29.30 -5.66
C GLN A 156 -10.46 30.18 -6.92
N SER A 157 -11.64 30.57 -7.42
CA SER A 157 -11.75 31.62 -8.44
C SER A 157 -12.91 32.56 -8.07
N THR A 158 -12.57 33.81 -7.80
CA THR A 158 -13.45 34.95 -8.05
C THR A 158 -12.65 35.97 -8.83
N ASP A 159 -12.59 35.83 -10.15
CA ASP A 159 -12.37 36.93 -11.09
C ASP A 159 -13.00 36.56 -12.44
N PRO A 160 -14.02 37.29 -12.92
CA PRO A 160 -14.71 37.00 -14.16
C PRO A 160 -14.22 37.93 -15.27
N ASP A 161 -13.11 37.61 -15.91
CA ASP A 161 -12.92 37.95 -17.33
C ASP A 161 -11.67 37.26 -17.91
N SER A 162 -11.87 36.25 -18.75
CA SER A 162 -11.06 36.01 -19.96
C SER A 162 -11.59 34.78 -20.70
N LEU A 163 -12.00 34.97 -21.95
CA LEU A 163 -12.48 33.95 -22.86
C LEU A 163 -11.33 33.15 -23.51
N SER A 164 -11.50 31.83 -23.53
CA SER A 164 -11.00 30.82 -24.50
C SER A 164 -9.54 30.33 -24.40
N PRO A 165 -9.19 29.11 -24.87
CA PRO A 165 -9.97 28.19 -25.71
C PRO A 165 -10.24 26.79 -25.10
N THR A 166 -11.24 26.14 -25.69
CA THR A 166 -11.70 24.77 -25.43
C THR A 166 -10.58 23.73 -25.46
N PRO A 167 -10.47 22.83 -24.45
CA PRO A 167 -9.79 21.56 -24.62
C PRO A 167 -10.76 20.46 -25.05
N SER A 168 -10.38 19.74 -26.10
CA SER A 168 -10.97 18.47 -26.55
C SER A 168 -11.09 17.44 -25.41
N PRO A 169 -12.05 16.50 -25.49
CA PRO A 169 -12.32 15.55 -24.41
C PRO A 169 -11.19 14.52 -24.31
N LYS A 170 -10.44 14.55 -23.21
CA LYS A 170 -9.58 13.43 -22.80
C LYS A 170 -10.36 12.56 -21.82
N THR A 171 -10.92 11.47 -22.33
CA THR A 171 -11.45 10.36 -21.52
C THR A 171 -10.26 9.56 -20.99
N ASP A 172 -9.74 9.93 -19.81
CA ASP A 172 -8.80 9.07 -19.11
C ASP A 172 -9.61 8.09 -18.26
N THR A 173 -9.93 6.94 -18.85
CA THR A 173 -10.63 5.88 -18.12
C THR A 173 -9.57 5.12 -17.34
N GLN A 174 -9.47 5.42 -16.04
CA GLN A 174 -8.54 4.75 -15.13
C GLN A 174 -9.03 3.32 -14.87
N TYR A 175 -8.36 2.32 -15.43
CA TYR A 175 -8.62 0.91 -15.13
C TYR A 175 -7.75 0.45 -13.96
N LYS A 176 -8.33 -0.34 -13.06
CA LYS A 176 -7.62 -0.99 -11.95
C LYS A 176 -7.57 -2.49 -12.24
N MET A 177 -6.36 -3.05 -12.30
CA MET A 177 -6.16 -4.49 -12.44
C MET A 177 -6.60 -5.19 -11.14
N ILE A 178 -7.46 -6.21 -11.26
CA ILE A 178 -7.94 -7.01 -10.14
C ILE A 178 -7.36 -8.41 -10.31
N ASN A 179 -6.56 -8.84 -9.33
CA ASN A 179 -6.07 -10.21 -9.29
C ASN A 179 -7.18 -11.09 -8.67
N VAL A 180 -7.66 -12.06 -9.43
CA VAL A 180 -8.71 -12.99 -8.99
C VAL A 180 -8.10 -14.38 -8.83
N GLU A 181 -8.04 -14.85 -7.59
CA GLU A 181 -7.57 -16.20 -7.28
C GLU A 181 -8.74 -17.19 -7.30
N VAL A 182 -8.68 -18.14 -8.21
CA VAL A 182 -9.69 -19.19 -8.37
C VAL A 182 -9.19 -20.47 -7.69
N HIS A 183 -9.85 -20.85 -6.60
CA HIS A 183 -9.57 -22.10 -5.89
C HIS A 183 -10.59 -23.17 -6.29
N SER A 184 -10.16 -24.16 -7.07
CA SER A 184 -10.99 -25.30 -7.49
C SER A 184 -10.41 -26.61 -6.95
N LYS A 185 -11.29 -27.53 -6.53
CA LYS A 185 -10.91 -28.91 -6.15
C LYS A 185 -10.75 -29.83 -7.35
N MET A 186 -11.06 -29.34 -8.56
CA MET A 186 -10.92 -30.03 -9.83
C MET A 186 -9.90 -29.28 -10.68
N LYS A 187 -9.09 -30.00 -11.46
CA LYS A 187 -8.25 -29.38 -12.49
C LYS A 187 -9.15 -28.78 -13.57
N VAL A 188 -8.95 -27.51 -13.89
CA VAL A 188 -9.72 -26.75 -14.88
C VAL A 188 -8.73 -26.14 -15.86
N ASP A 189 -9.01 -26.22 -17.15
CA ASP A 189 -8.21 -25.56 -18.19
C ASP A 189 -8.45 -24.04 -18.24
N ASP A 190 -7.51 -23.30 -18.82
CA ASP A 190 -7.52 -21.83 -18.86
C ASP A 190 -8.80 -21.25 -19.48
N GLU A 191 -9.35 -21.86 -20.53
CA GLU A 191 -10.56 -21.39 -21.20
C GLU A 191 -11.80 -21.57 -20.30
N THR A 192 -11.90 -22.73 -19.65
CA THR A 192 -12.98 -22.99 -18.70
C THR A 192 -12.86 -22.11 -17.45
N ALA A 193 -11.64 -21.87 -16.95
CA ALA A 193 -11.37 -20.99 -15.82
C ALA A 193 -11.72 -19.53 -16.16
N LYS A 194 -11.32 -19.06 -17.35
CA LYS A 194 -11.68 -17.74 -17.87
C LYS A 194 -13.20 -17.57 -17.94
N GLY A 195 -13.92 -18.56 -18.47
CA GLY A 195 -15.39 -18.54 -18.50
C GLY A 195 -16.03 -18.39 -17.11
N ILE A 196 -15.51 -19.08 -16.10
CA ILE A 196 -16.01 -18.99 -14.71
C ILE A 196 -15.76 -17.60 -14.11
N VAL A 197 -14.54 -17.06 -14.28
CA VAL A 197 -14.15 -15.74 -13.77
C VAL A 197 -14.99 -14.65 -14.40
N LEU A 198 -15.12 -14.64 -15.73
CA LEU A 198 -15.87 -13.62 -16.46
C LEU A 198 -17.35 -13.62 -16.04
N LYS A 199 -17.95 -14.80 -15.89
CA LYS A 199 -19.35 -14.91 -15.45
C LYS A 199 -19.55 -14.34 -14.05
N ARG A 200 -18.60 -14.57 -13.13
CA ARG A 200 -18.68 -14.04 -11.76
C ARG A 200 -18.45 -12.54 -11.71
N LEU A 201 -17.50 -12.01 -12.49
CA LEU A 201 -17.24 -10.58 -12.60
C LEU A 201 -18.46 -9.83 -13.16
N GLN A 202 -19.12 -10.38 -14.18
CA GLN A 202 -20.35 -9.79 -14.70
C GLN A 202 -21.45 -9.75 -13.64
N GLN A 203 -21.67 -10.85 -12.92
CA GLN A 203 -22.66 -10.89 -11.84
C GLN A 203 -22.34 -9.88 -10.73
N MET A 204 -21.08 -9.77 -10.31
CA MET A 204 -20.66 -8.76 -9.32
C MET A 204 -20.87 -7.34 -9.82
N THR A 205 -20.67 -7.09 -11.11
CA THR A 205 -20.90 -5.76 -11.71
C THR A 205 -22.39 -5.42 -11.71
N ASP A 206 -23.23 -6.37 -12.11
CA ASP A 206 -24.69 -6.16 -12.15
C ASP A 206 -25.28 -5.94 -10.75
N GLU A 207 -24.76 -6.65 -9.74
CA GLU A 207 -25.21 -6.55 -8.34
C GLU A 207 -24.65 -5.30 -7.62
N GLN A 208 -23.38 -4.98 -7.81
CA GLN A 208 -22.67 -3.96 -7.02
C GLN A 208 -22.58 -2.60 -7.73
N CYS A 209 -22.69 -2.58 -9.07
CA CYS A 209 -22.48 -1.41 -9.92
C CYS A 209 -23.58 -1.30 -11.00
N PRO A 210 -24.85 -1.13 -10.63
CA PRO A 210 -25.96 -1.15 -11.58
C PRO A 210 -25.83 -0.05 -12.64
N GLY A 211 -25.98 -0.42 -13.91
CA GLY A 211 -25.83 0.49 -15.05
C GLY A 211 -24.40 0.72 -15.53
N LYS A 212 -23.42 -0.01 -14.99
CA LYS A 212 -22.04 -0.05 -15.50
C LYS A 212 -21.78 -1.36 -16.25
N SER A 213 -21.02 -1.31 -17.34
CA SER A 213 -20.60 -2.48 -18.12
C SER A 213 -19.09 -2.68 -18.01
N ILE A 214 -18.65 -3.92 -17.80
CA ILE A 214 -17.24 -4.31 -17.92
C ILE A 214 -16.96 -4.80 -19.34
N ASP A 215 -15.84 -4.37 -19.93
CA ASP A 215 -15.34 -4.97 -21.17
C ASP A 215 -14.58 -6.26 -20.87
N LEU A 216 -15.28 -7.39 -21.01
CA LEU A 216 -14.77 -8.73 -20.69
C LEU A 216 -13.65 -9.17 -21.66
N ASN A 217 -13.43 -8.47 -22.78
CA ASN A 217 -12.35 -8.80 -23.72
C ASN A 217 -10.97 -8.35 -23.22
N GLN A 218 -10.91 -7.48 -22.21
CA GLN A 218 -9.66 -6.99 -21.62
C GLN A 218 -9.27 -7.73 -20.33
N VAL A 219 -9.98 -8.81 -19.99
CA VAL A 219 -9.71 -9.61 -18.79
C VAL A 219 -8.87 -10.83 -19.18
N ASP A 220 -7.61 -10.82 -18.74
CA ASP A 220 -6.70 -11.96 -18.87
C ASP A 220 -6.76 -12.83 -17.60
N VAL A 221 -6.94 -14.13 -17.80
CA VAL A 221 -6.99 -15.14 -16.74
C VAL A 221 -5.90 -16.16 -17.02
N GLN A 222 -5.00 -16.36 -16.05
CA GLN A 222 -3.92 -17.33 -16.12
C GLN A 222 -4.04 -18.28 -14.93
N CYS A 223 -4.13 -19.59 -15.19
CA CYS A 223 -4.04 -20.59 -14.14
C CYS A 223 -2.57 -20.92 -13.88
N SER A 224 -2.20 -20.98 -12.60
CA SER A 224 -0.90 -21.51 -12.18
C SER A 224 -1.15 -22.81 -11.43
N ASP A 225 -0.46 -23.87 -11.81
CA ASP A 225 -0.47 -25.12 -11.06
C ASP A 225 0.19 -24.87 -9.70
N VAL A 226 -0.57 -25.07 -8.62
CA VAL A 226 0.01 -25.17 -7.28
C VAL A 226 0.59 -26.58 -7.20
N ASP A 227 1.92 -26.67 -7.35
CA ASP A 227 2.62 -27.94 -7.12
C ASP A 227 2.28 -28.45 -5.70
N PRO A 228 1.93 -29.74 -5.54
CA PRO A 228 1.35 -30.29 -4.32
C PRO A 228 2.27 -30.28 -3.10
#